data_AF-A0AAV6QMS6-F1
#
_entry.id   AF-A0AAV6QMS6-F1
#
_cell.length_a   1.000
_cell.length_b   1.000
_cell.length_c   1.000
_cell.angle_alpha   90.00
_cell.angle_beta   90.00
_cell.angle_gamma   90.00
#
_symmetry.space_group_name_H-M   'P 1'
#
loop_
_entity.id
_entity.type
_entity.pdbx_description
1 polymer ?
#
loop_
_entity_poly.entity_id
_entity_poly.type
_entity_poly.pdbx_seq_one_letter_code
_entity_poly.pdbx_strand_id
1 'polypeptide(L)'
;MEPKDEECGTFDPNIPEEGPSAPPPGWLDDVHGYGGHSGGPDDNPLYPPPPAYNPQPELDRNTLVPDIRVPTISEDEAREALLTFVNSKWTYSAKPARNLTFKDLRPSTVFRYRLETYTETRTSAWQYEPYNGQAVDGPQYGVPPAPWDVPVVLPQRFTDTVEKIRVPHTSFIKTCHKCSGCGRTRCVACFGRGMKRCTFCHGHGSSRNKRCTSCHGRGRKRCISCHGHGFKTCGLCHGSQNLLHFILLTVTWSDTRTHTFLYFHPC
;
A
#
# COMPACT_ATOMS: atom_id res chain seq x y z
N MET A 1 -37.66 43.10 26.43
CA MET A 1 -36.75 41.97 26.16
C MET A 1 -35.77 42.42 25.10
N GLU A 2 -34.65 42.98 25.53
CA GLU A 2 -33.55 43.31 24.61
C GLU A 2 -33.00 41.99 24.05
N PRO A 3 -32.73 41.91 22.73
CA PRO A 3 -32.07 40.74 22.19
C PRO A 3 -30.67 40.72 22.78
N LYS A 4 -30.39 39.71 23.63
CA LYS A 4 -29.03 39.38 24.06
C LYS A 4 -28.14 39.39 22.81
N ASP A 5 -27.24 40.35 22.73
CA ASP A 5 -26.16 40.33 21.77
C ASP A 5 -25.46 38.98 21.96
N GLU A 6 -25.66 38.07 21.00
CA GLU A 6 -24.88 36.84 20.92
C GLU A 6 -23.42 37.29 20.84
N GLU A 7 -22.73 37.18 21.97
CA GLU A 7 -21.30 37.46 22.11
C GLU A 7 -20.60 36.92 20.87
N CYS A 8 -19.96 37.83 20.14
CA CYS A 8 -19.09 37.48 19.03
C CYS A 8 -18.11 36.43 19.56
N GLY A 9 -18.28 35.17 19.13
CA GLY A 9 -17.47 34.04 19.59
C GLY A 9 -16.03 34.48 19.74
N THR A 10 -15.59 34.60 20.99
CA THR A 10 -14.30 35.18 21.33
C THR A 10 -13.24 34.37 20.62
N PHE A 11 -12.39 35.04 19.87
CA PHE A 11 -11.24 34.41 19.23
C PHE A 11 -10.45 33.67 20.30
N ASP A 12 -10.41 32.33 20.22
CA ASP A 12 -9.63 31.51 21.14
C ASP A 12 -8.20 31.38 20.57
N PRO A 13 -7.20 32.08 21.16
CA PRO A 13 -5.83 32.02 20.67
C PRO A 13 -5.20 30.64 20.85
N ASN A 14 -5.75 29.78 21.72
CA ASN A 14 -5.21 28.45 22.00
C ASN A 14 -5.54 27.42 20.92
N ILE A 15 -6.49 27.73 20.02
CA ILE A 15 -6.80 26.85 18.89
C ILE A 15 -5.82 27.17 17.75
N PRO A 16 -4.90 26.27 17.40
CA PRO A 16 -3.89 26.53 16.39
C PRO A 16 -4.50 26.53 14.99
N GLU A 17 -3.77 27.11 14.05
CA GLU A 17 -4.01 26.83 12.63
C GLU A 17 -3.71 25.37 12.29
N GLU A 18 -4.23 24.94 11.14
CA GLU A 18 -4.02 23.58 10.66
C GLU A 18 -2.53 23.37 10.35
N GLY A 19 -1.87 22.50 11.12
CA GLY A 19 -0.47 22.12 10.94
C GLY A 19 -0.26 21.13 9.78
N PRO A 20 0.98 20.66 9.59
CA PRO A 20 1.33 19.77 8.48
C PRO A 20 0.57 18.43 8.53
N SER A 21 0.39 17.80 7.36
CA SER A 21 -0.21 16.46 7.26
C SER A 21 0.77 15.36 7.67
N ALA A 22 2.08 15.56 7.45
CA ALA A 22 3.14 14.65 7.85
C ALA A 22 3.79 15.10 9.18
N PRO A 23 4.30 14.15 9.98
CA PRO A 23 5.10 14.48 11.16
C PRO A 23 6.38 15.23 10.74
N PRO A 24 6.91 16.12 11.60
CA PRO A 24 8.16 16.83 11.31
C PRO A 24 9.36 15.88 11.11
N PRO A 25 10.37 16.27 10.31
CA PRO A 25 11.62 15.51 10.23
C PRO A 25 12.27 15.33 11.62
N GLY A 26 12.77 14.13 11.91
CA GLY A 26 13.38 13.81 13.21
C GLY A 26 12.40 13.69 14.39
N TRP A 27 11.08 13.74 14.16
CA TRP A 27 10.07 13.59 15.21
C TRP A 27 9.84 12.13 15.64
N LEU A 28 10.13 11.20 14.73
CA LEU A 28 9.99 9.77 14.92
C LEU A 28 11.34 9.17 15.24
N ASP A 29 11.35 8.19 16.15
CA ASP A 29 12.58 7.57 16.63
C ASP A 29 13.22 6.72 15.53
N ASP A 30 14.55 6.70 15.49
CA ASP A 30 15.30 5.80 14.59
C ASP A 30 15.34 4.41 15.22
N VAL A 31 14.60 3.47 14.63
CA VAL A 31 14.54 2.09 15.10
C VAL A 31 15.53 1.27 14.29
N HIS A 32 16.51 0.68 15.00
CA HIS A 32 17.57 -0.12 14.39
C HIS A 32 17.00 -1.19 13.44
N GLY A 33 17.54 -1.27 12.22
CA GLY A 33 17.08 -2.20 11.19
C GLY A 33 15.89 -1.70 10.36
N TYR A 34 15.26 -0.59 10.76
CA TYR A 34 14.17 0.09 10.03
C TYR A 34 14.53 1.53 9.62
N GLY A 35 15.77 1.95 9.86
CA GLY A 35 16.30 3.24 9.46
C GLY A 35 16.35 3.37 7.93
N GLY A 36 15.48 4.22 7.38
CA GLY A 36 15.39 4.51 5.94
C GLY A 36 14.59 5.77 5.60
N HIS A 37 14.37 6.66 6.58
CA HIS A 37 13.47 7.80 6.44
C HIS A 37 14.20 9.14 6.59
N SER A 38 15.38 9.27 6.02
CA SER A 38 16.01 10.56 5.72
C SER A 38 15.43 11.21 4.45
N GLY A 39 14.11 11.13 4.23
CA GLY A 39 13.32 12.05 3.38
C GLY A 39 13.92 12.50 2.03
N GLY A 40 14.67 11.65 1.34
CA GLY A 40 15.28 11.93 0.04
C GLY A 40 14.59 11.16 -1.09
N PRO A 41 14.45 11.73 -2.31
CA PRO A 41 13.82 11.04 -3.44
C PRO A 41 14.56 9.78 -3.94
N ASP A 42 15.82 9.58 -3.51
CA ASP A 42 16.72 8.51 -3.99
C ASP A 42 17.17 7.51 -2.90
N ASP A 43 16.67 7.60 -1.67
CA ASP A 43 17.03 6.65 -0.61
C ASP A 43 16.18 5.38 -0.74
N ASN A 44 16.65 4.44 -1.56
CA ASN A 44 16.14 3.08 -1.56
C ASN A 44 16.59 2.41 -0.24
N PRO A 45 15.70 2.10 0.73
CA PRO A 45 16.14 1.58 2.01
C PRO A 45 16.76 0.20 1.78
N LEU A 46 18.09 0.12 1.87
CA LEU A 46 18.82 -1.14 1.76
C LEU A 46 18.63 -1.91 3.05
N TYR A 47 17.53 -2.67 3.13
CA TYR A 47 17.35 -3.66 4.18
C TYR A 47 18.51 -4.66 4.11
N PRO A 48 19.03 -5.13 5.25
CA PRO A 48 20.01 -6.20 5.23
C PRO A 48 19.45 -7.39 4.45
N PRO A 49 20.29 -8.09 3.66
CA PRO A 49 19.85 -9.26 2.92
C PRO A 49 19.25 -10.29 3.90
N PRO A 50 18.28 -11.10 3.46
CA PRO A 50 17.79 -12.20 4.28
C PRO A 50 18.97 -13.08 4.71
N PRO A 51 18.88 -13.75 5.87
CA PRO A 51 19.89 -14.71 6.28
C PRO A 51 20.14 -15.73 5.17
N ALA A 52 21.39 -16.17 5.02
CA ALA A 52 21.79 -17.07 3.96
C ALA A 52 20.90 -18.33 3.97
N TYR A 53 20.17 -18.55 2.89
CA TYR A 53 19.38 -19.76 2.72
C TYR A 53 20.32 -20.94 2.66
N ASN A 54 20.26 -21.80 3.68
CA ASN A 54 21.01 -23.03 3.71
C ASN A 54 20.05 -24.15 3.29
N PRO A 55 20.04 -24.59 2.02
CA PRO A 55 19.11 -25.60 1.57
C PRO A 55 19.30 -26.86 2.41
N GLN A 56 18.27 -27.23 3.16
CA GLN A 56 18.18 -28.63 3.57
C GLN A 56 18.07 -29.42 2.27
N PRO A 57 18.80 -30.55 2.12
CA PRO A 57 18.62 -31.43 0.99
C PRO A 57 17.21 -32.00 1.09
N GLU A 58 16.24 -31.28 0.51
CA GLU A 58 14.96 -31.86 0.14
C GLU A 58 15.35 -33.00 -0.81
N LEU A 59 15.10 -34.24 -0.37
CA LEU A 59 15.12 -35.40 -1.25
C LEU A 59 13.96 -35.21 -2.23
N ASP A 60 14.16 -34.33 -3.21
CA ASP A 60 13.09 -33.79 -4.02
C ASP A 60 12.65 -34.88 -4.97
N ARG A 61 11.62 -35.63 -4.55
CA ARG A 61 11.03 -36.75 -5.30
C ARG A 61 10.59 -36.34 -6.72
N ASN A 62 10.53 -35.03 -6.98
CA ASN A 62 10.23 -34.41 -8.27
C ASN A 62 11.44 -34.23 -9.20
N THR A 63 12.67 -34.37 -8.70
CA THR A 63 13.89 -34.41 -9.55
C THR A 63 14.18 -35.81 -10.09
N LEU A 64 13.48 -36.83 -9.61
CA LEU A 64 13.53 -38.16 -10.20
C LEU A 64 12.81 -38.12 -11.54
N VAL A 65 13.59 -38.20 -12.62
CA VAL A 65 13.06 -38.47 -13.95
C VAL A 65 12.30 -39.80 -13.88
N PRO A 66 10.97 -39.81 -14.09
CA PRO A 66 10.23 -41.07 -14.12
C PRO A 66 10.78 -41.92 -15.25
N ASP A 67 10.88 -43.23 -15.04
CA ASP A 67 11.27 -44.17 -16.09
C ASP A 67 10.10 -44.29 -17.09
N ILE A 68 10.05 -43.38 -18.06
CA ILE A 68 8.98 -43.28 -19.05
C ILE A 68 9.37 -44.15 -20.23
N ARG A 69 8.62 -45.24 -20.44
CA ARG A 69 8.68 -45.98 -21.71
C ARG A 69 8.08 -45.11 -22.81
N VAL A 70 8.94 -44.57 -23.67
CA VAL A 70 8.50 -43.75 -24.81
C VAL A 70 7.74 -44.65 -25.79
N PRO A 71 6.45 -44.36 -26.08
CA PRO A 71 5.69 -45.17 -27.01
C PRO A 71 6.28 -45.03 -28.42
N THR A 72 6.47 -46.16 -29.09
CA THR A 72 6.81 -46.20 -30.51
C THR A 72 5.57 -45.90 -31.32
N ILE A 73 5.60 -44.82 -32.10
CA ILE A 73 4.52 -44.48 -33.03
C ILE A 73 4.71 -45.23 -34.35
N SER A 74 3.61 -45.65 -34.96
CA SER A 74 3.62 -46.21 -36.31
C SER A 74 3.79 -45.13 -37.37
N GLU A 75 4.18 -45.53 -38.58
CA GLU A 75 4.33 -44.61 -39.71
C GLU A 75 3.01 -43.91 -40.08
N ASP A 76 1.90 -44.64 -39.98
CA ASP A 76 0.57 -44.13 -40.30
C ASP A 76 0.12 -43.06 -39.29
N GLU A 77 0.34 -43.28 -38.00
CA GLU A 77 0.08 -42.30 -36.94
C GLU A 77 0.95 -41.04 -37.09
N ALA A 78 2.24 -41.21 -37.38
CA ALA A 78 3.15 -40.10 -37.63
C ALA A 78 2.70 -39.26 -38.85
N ARG A 79 2.26 -39.94 -39.92
CA ARG A 79 1.75 -39.31 -41.14
C ARG A 79 0.44 -38.57 -40.89
N GLU A 80 -0.49 -39.16 -40.16
CA GLU A 80 -1.78 -38.52 -39.82
C GLU A 80 -1.57 -37.26 -38.97
N ALA A 81 -0.68 -37.31 -37.98
CA ALA A 81 -0.32 -36.15 -37.17
C ALA A 81 0.29 -35.02 -38.02
N LEU A 82 1.20 -35.35 -38.94
CA LEU A 82 1.78 -34.37 -39.86
C LEU A 82 0.73 -33.77 -40.80
N LEU A 83 -0.18 -34.59 -41.34
CA LEU A 83 -1.27 -34.12 -42.19
C LEU A 83 -2.21 -33.18 -41.44
N THR A 84 -2.52 -33.50 -40.18
CA THR A 84 -3.33 -32.65 -39.31
C THR A 84 -2.68 -31.28 -39.10
N PHE A 85 -1.37 -31.26 -38.81
CA PHE A 85 -0.63 -30.01 -38.68
C PHE A 85 -0.60 -29.21 -39.97
N VAL A 86 -0.31 -29.84 -41.11
CA VAL A 86 -0.23 -29.17 -42.43
C VAL A 86 -1.58 -28.59 -42.84
N ASN A 87 -2.67 -29.35 -42.66
CA ASN A 87 -4.02 -28.87 -42.99
C ASN A 87 -4.49 -27.73 -42.08
N SER A 88 -3.91 -27.57 -40.89
CA SER A 88 -4.18 -26.41 -40.03
C SER A 88 -3.57 -25.10 -40.54
N LYS A 89 -2.68 -25.16 -41.55
CA LYS A 89 -2.00 -24.00 -42.14
C LYS A 89 -2.48 -23.79 -43.57
N TRP A 90 -3.24 -22.70 -43.79
CA TRP A 90 -3.88 -22.40 -45.07
C TRP A 90 -2.92 -22.25 -46.26
N THR A 91 -1.63 -21.97 -46.02
CA THR A 91 -0.60 -21.81 -47.05
C THR A 91 0.13 -23.09 -47.40
N TYR A 92 -0.06 -24.18 -46.65
CA TYR A 92 0.71 -25.41 -46.84
C TYR A 92 -0.05 -26.38 -47.74
N SER A 93 0.65 -26.97 -48.72
CA SER A 93 0.09 -28.08 -49.49
C SER A 93 0.21 -29.39 -48.70
N ALA A 94 -0.84 -30.19 -48.69
CA ALA A 94 -0.80 -31.53 -48.09
C ALA A 94 -0.04 -32.57 -48.95
N LYS A 95 0.27 -32.27 -50.23
CA LYS A 95 0.92 -33.22 -51.15
C LYS A 95 2.26 -33.76 -50.63
N PRO A 96 3.21 -32.93 -50.14
CA PRO A 96 4.46 -33.42 -49.56
C PRO A 96 4.23 -34.30 -48.33
N ALA A 97 3.31 -33.91 -47.44
CA ALA A 97 3.00 -34.68 -46.24
C ALA A 97 2.40 -36.07 -46.53
N ARG A 98 1.63 -36.22 -47.61
CA ARG A 98 1.07 -37.51 -48.05
C ARG A 98 2.12 -38.43 -48.67
N ASN A 99 3.02 -37.86 -49.47
CA ASN A 99 3.91 -38.62 -50.32
C ASN A 99 5.31 -38.83 -49.71
N LEU A 100 5.60 -38.27 -48.54
CA LEU A 100 6.89 -38.47 -47.90
C LEU A 100 7.08 -39.93 -47.47
N THR A 101 8.31 -40.41 -47.63
CA THR A 101 8.74 -41.73 -47.16
C THR A 101 9.53 -41.54 -45.88
N PHE A 102 9.07 -42.14 -44.78
CA PHE A 102 9.80 -42.12 -43.52
C PHE A 102 10.98 -43.10 -43.62
N LYS A 103 12.21 -42.60 -43.44
CA LYS A 103 13.42 -43.44 -43.49
C LYS A 103 13.75 -44.06 -42.13
N ASP A 104 13.49 -43.32 -41.06
CA ASP A 104 13.80 -43.70 -39.69
C ASP A 104 12.86 -42.94 -38.74
N LEU A 105 12.36 -43.61 -37.71
CA LEU A 105 11.46 -43.05 -36.70
C LEU A 105 12.06 -43.34 -35.32
N ARG A 106 12.78 -42.35 -34.77
CA ARG A 106 13.43 -42.48 -33.47
C ARG A 106 12.63 -41.78 -32.37
N PRO A 107 12.16 -42.51 -31.36
CA PRO A 107 11.58 -41.88 -30.17
C PRO A 107 12.67 -41.09 -29.44
N SER A 108 12.33 -39.88 -28.99
CA SER A 108 13.19 -39.07 -28.13
C SER A 108 12.37 -38.50 -26.98
N THR A 109 13.00 -38.39 -25.81
CA THR A 109 12.38 -37.80 -24.63
C THR A 109 12.75 -36.33 -24.55
N VAL A 110 11.74 -35.46 -24.51
CA VAL A 110 11.93 -34.02 -24.31
C VAL A 110 11.40 -33.65 -22.93
N PHE A 111 12.27 -33.08 -22.11
CA PHE A 111 11.88 -32.50 -20.83
C PHE A 111 11.56 -31.03 -21.05
N ARG A 112 10.34 -30.63 -20.70
CA ARG A 112 9.93 -29.23 -20.66
C ARG A 112 10.05 -28.72 -19.23
N TYR A 113 11.10 -27.97 -18.97
CA TYR A 113 11.31 -27.31 -17.68
C TYR A 113 10.60 -25.96 -17.69
N ARG A 114 9.87 -25.67 -16.60
CA ARG A 114 9.34 -24.34 -16.31
C ARG A 114 10.04 -23.84 -15.06
N LEU A 115 10.81 -22.76 -15.19
CA LEU A 115 11.37 -22.07 -14.03
C LEU A 115 10.38 -21.01 -13.57
N GLU A 116 9.92 -21.15 -12.33
CA GLU A 116 9.10 -20.16 -11.64
C GLU A 116 9.88 -19.67 -10.43
N THR A 117 10.16 -18.36 -10.41
CA THR A 117 10.89 -17.73 -9.31
C THR A 117 9.89 -17.07 -8.39
N TYR A 118 9.78 -17.63 -7.19
CA TYR A 118 8.96 -17.08 -6.11
C TYR A 118 9.82 -16.19 -5.20
N THR A 119 9.53 -14.89 -5.17
CA THR A 119 10.36 -13.89 -4.47
C THR A 119 9.58 -13.27 -3.33
N GLU A 120 10.18 -13.23 -2.14
CA GLU A 120 9.69 -12.44 -1.00
C GLU A 120 10.48 -11.12 -0.91
N THR A 121 9.78 -10.00 -0.80
CA THR A 121 10.36 -8.67 -0.61
C THR A 121 9.71 -8.00 0.60
N ARG A 122 10.51 -7.43 1.50
CA ARG A 122 10.04 -6.71 2.69
C ARG A 122 10.37 -5.23 2.60
N THR A 123 9.40 -4.37 2.84
CA THR A 123 9.57 -2.92 2.97
C THR A 123 8.89 -2.43 4.25
N SER A 124 9.31 -1.28 4.79
CA SER A 124 8.75 -0.74 6.03
C SER A 124 8.55 0.76 5.93
N ALA A 125 7.52 1.26 6.61
CA ALA A 125 7.23 2.68 6.70
C ALA A 125 6.59 3.03 8.04
N TRP A 126 6.87 4.23 8.53
CA TRP A 126 6.12 4.79 9.64
C TRP A 126 4.66 5.05 9.26
N GLN A 127 3.75 4.59 10.12
CA GLN A 127 2.32 4.83 10.01
C GLN A 127 1.79 5.38 11.34
N TYR A 128 0.60 5.96 11.28
CA TYR A 128 -0.06 6.48 12.47
C TYR A 128 -1.58 6.40 12.37
N GLU A 129 -2.24 6.34 13.52
CA GLU A 129 -3.70 6.38 13.66
C GLU A 129 -4.13 7.20 14.89
N PRO A 130 -5.37 7.71 14.93
CA PRO A 130 -5.90 8.40 16.12
C PRO A 130 -5.82 7.51 17.37
N TYR A 131 -5.30 8.05 18.47
CA TYR A 131 -5.21 7.31 19.72
C TYR A 131 -6.48 7.49 20.58
N ASN A 132 -7.31 6.46 20.64
CA ASN A 132 -8.56 6.39 21.41
C ASN A 132 -8.49 5.37 22.56
N GLY A 133 -7.29 5.02 23.04
CA GLY A 133 -7.09 4.03 24.09
C GLY A 133 -6.75 2.62 23.61
N GLN A 134 -6.28 2.47 22.36
CA GLN A 134 -5.75 1.20 21.87
C GLN A 134 -4.59 0.71 22.75
N ALA A 135 -4.37 -0.61 22.78
CA ALA A 135 -3.16 -1.16 23.38
C ALA A 135 -1.91 -0.65 22.63
N VAL A 136 -0.90 -0.23 23.37
CA VAL A 136 0.35 0.31 22.83
C VAL A 136 1.47 -0.67 23.14
N ASP A 137 1.88 -1.40 22.11
CA ASP A 137 3.05 -2.28 22.16
C ASP A 137 4.31 -1.49 21.77
N GLY A 138 4.90 -0.84 22.78
CA GLY A 138 6.10 -0.01 22.63
C GLY A 138 7.39 -0.65 23.13
N PRO A 139 8.51 0.09 23.08
CA PRO A 139 9.85 -0.41 23.42
C PRO A 139 9.99 -0.92 24.86
N GLN A 140 9.07 -0.54 25.75
CA GLN A 140 9.03 -1.03 27.13
C GLN A 140 8.66 -2.52 27.24
N TYR A 141 8.08 -3.13 26.20
CA TYR A 141 7.68 -4.54 26.19
C TYR A 141 8.67 -5.46 25.47
N GLY A 142 9.72 -4.90 24.86
CA GLY A 142 10.75 -5.68 24.18
C GLY A 142 11.56 -4.87 23.17
N VAL A 143 12.55 -5.53 22.58
CA VAL A 143 13.34 -4.97 21.48
C VAL A 143 12.62 -5.30 20.16
N PRO A 144 12.41 -4.34 19.26
CA PRO A 144 11.85 -4.62 17.93
C PRO A 144 12.70 -5.66 17.19
N PRO A 145 12.08 -6.72 16.60
CA PRO A 145 12.80 -7.72 15.81
C PRO A 145 13.39 -7.09 14.54
N ALA A 146 14.39 -7.71 13.94
CA ALA A 146 14.86 -7.27 12.62
C ALA A 146 13.78 -7.51 11.54
N PRO A 147 13.82 -6.82 10.39
CA PRO A 147 12.80 -6.96 9.34
C PRO A 147 12.51 -8.39 8.89
N TRP A 148 13.53 -9.26 8.84
CA TRP A 148 13.40 -10.68 8.45
C TRP A 148 13.00 -11.60 9.61
N ASP A 149 13.15 -11.15 10.87
CA ASP A 149 12.77 -11.90 12.07
C ASP A 149 11.31 -11.62 12.49
N VAL A 150 10.64 -10.66 11.84
CA VAL A 150 9.19 -10.46 12.03
C VAL A 150 8.46 -11.73 11.57
N PRO A 151 7.61 -12.32 12.42
CA PRO A 151 6.85 -13.51 12.06
C PRO A 151 5.79 -13.17 11.02
N VAL A 152 5.72 -13.98 9.97
CA VAL A 152 4.81 -13.80 8.84
C VAL A 152 4.17 -15.15 8.50
N VAL A 153 2.88 -15.16 8.17
CA VAL A 153 2.22 -16.38 7.74
C VAL A 153 2.59 -16.64 6.29
N LEU A 154 3.31 -17.73 6.03
CA LEU A 154 3.72 -18.06 4.67
C LEU A 154 2.48 -18.38 3.82
N PRO A 155 2.22 -17.63 2.73
CA PRO A 155 1.13 -17.91 1.81
C PRO A 155 1.41 -19.21 1.04
N GLN A 156 0.40 -19.68 0.29
CA GLN A 156 0.58 -20.81 -0.62
C GLN A 156 1.67 -20.48 -1.65
N ARG A 157 2.65 -21.39 -1.83
CA ARG A 157 3.75 -21.22 -2.79
C ARG A 157 3.21 -20.83 -4.18
N PHE A 158 3.89 -19.90 -4.84
CA PHE A 158 3.53 -19.35 -6.16
C PHE A 158 2.21 -18.56 -6.20
N THR A 159 1.85 -17.92 -5.08
CA THR A 159 0.72 -16.99 -5.02
C THR A 159 1.21 -15.58 -4.73
N ASP A 160 0.84 -14.65 -5.62
CA ASP A 160 1.08 -13.23 -5.44
C ASP A 160 0.25 -12.72 -4.25
N THR A 161 0.92 -12.25 -3.22
CA THR A 161 0.26 -11.80 -1.98
C THR A 161 1.02 -10.63 -1.37
N VAL A 162 0.27 -9.76 -0.69
CA VAL A 162 0.83 -8.63 0.06
C VAL A 162 0.25 -8.67 1.46
N GLU A 163 1.12 -8.76 2.47
CA GLU A 163 0.74 -8.73 3.88
C GLU A 163 1.32 -7.49 4.56
N LYS A 164 0.53 -6.89 5.46
CA LYS A 164 0.89 -5.68 6.21
C LYS A 164 0.84 -5.96 7.69
N ILE A 165 1.99 -5.87 8.35
CA ILE A 165 2.18 -6.28 9.74
C ILE A 165 2.75 -5.10 10.53
N ARG A 166 2.11 -4.77 11.66
CA ARG A 166 2.68 -3.81 12.61
C ARG A 166 3.88 -4.46 13.30
N VAL A 167 5.05 -3.82 13.23
CA VAL A 167 6.27 -4.35 13.84
C VAL A 167 6.13 -4.34 15.37
N PRO A 168 6.36 -5.46 16.05
CA PRO A 168 6.29 -5.53 17.51
C PRO A 168 7.19 -4.51 18.21
N HIS A 169 6.74 -3.99 19.34
CA HIS A 169 7.47 -3.07 20.22
C HIS A 169 7.86 -1.72 19.58
N THR A 170 7.30 -1.36 18.43
CA THR A 170 7.56 -0.07 17.76
C THR A 170 6.49 0.98 18.01
N SER A 171 5.41 0.64 18.73
CA SER A 171 4.27 1.52 18.87
C SER A 171 4.51 2.56 19.97
N PHE A 172 4.22 3.82 19.70
CA PHE A 172 4.25 4.87 20.73
C PHE A 172 3.23 5.96 20.45
N ILE A 173 2.89 6.72 21.50
CA ILE A 173 1.95 7.83 21.41
C ILE A 173 2.73 9.13 21.24
N LYS A 174 2.36 9.95 20.26
CA LYS A 174 2.78 11.36 20.18
C LYS A 174 1.55 12.26 20.14
N THR A 175 1.76 13.51 20.56
CA THR A 175 0.77 14.55 20.34
C THR A 175 0.53 14.75 18.85
N CYS A 176 -0.73 14.99 18.46
CA CYS A 176 -1.08 15.16 17.06
C CYS A 176 -0.38 16.40 16.50
N HIS A 177 0.55 16.21 15.56
CA HIS A 177 1.33 17.27 14.92
C HIS A 177 0.48 18.29 14.17
N LYS A 178 -0.68 17.88 13.64
CA LYS A 178 -1.57 18.76 12.88
C LYS A 178 -2.37 19.74 13.72
N CYS A 179 -2.69 19.39 14.96
CA CYS A 179 -3.43 20.29 15.87
C CYS A 179 -2.65 20.61 17.14
N SER A 180 -1.37 20.24 17.22
CA SER A 180 -0.51 20.42 18.38
C SER A 180 -1.17 19.96 19.69
N GLY A 181 -1.88 18.82 19.65
CA GLY A 181 -2.62 18.30 20.81
C GLY A 181 -3.93 19.02 21.15
N CYS A 182 -4.38 20.01 20.39
CA CYS A 182 -5.63 20.73 20.66
C CYS A 182 -6.89 19.89 20.34
N GLY A 183 -6.79 18.93 19.41
CA GLY A 183 -7.93 18.17 18.89
C GLY A 183 -8.85 18.98 17.95
N ARG A 184 -8.59 20.28 17.82
CA ARG A 184 -9.31 21.23 16.97
C ARG A 184 -8.33 22.05 16.15
N THR A 185 -8.76 22.52 14.99
CA THR A 185 -8.01 23.44 14.14
C THR A 185 -8.85 24.68 13.82
N ARG A 186 -8.19 25.83 13.71
CA ARG A 186 -8.82 27.11 13.44
C ARG A 186 -9.58 27.06 12.12
N CYS A 187 -10.81 27.57 12.10
CA CYS A 187 -11.56 27.66 10.87
C CYS A 187 -10.95 28.74 9.97
N VAL A 188 -10.21 28.32 8.95
CA VAL A 188 -9.59 29.20 7.94
C VAL A 188 -10.60 30.14 7.28
N ALA A 189 -11.84 29.70 7.13
CA ALA A 189 -12.88 30.47 6.46
C ALA A 189 -13.27 31.74 7.25
N CYS A 190 -13.21 31.71 8.58
CA CYS A 190 -13.57 32.87 9.43
C CYS A 190 -12.45 33.32 10.36
N PHE A 191 -11.24 32.79 10.17
CA PHE A 191 -10.05 33.09 10.98
C PHE A 191 -10.30 32.96 12.49
N GLY A 192 -10.98 31.91 12.92
CA GLY A 192 -11.26 31.69 14.35
C GLY A 192 -12.46 32.44 14.92
N ARG A 193 -13.06 33.38 14.17
CA ARG A 193 -14.07 34.31 14.73
C ARG A 193 -15.50 33.77 14.80
N GLY A 194 -15.78 32.62 14.18
CA GLY A 194 -17.13 32.06 14.05
C GLY A 194 -18.09 32.85 13.15
N MET A 195 -17.76 34.10 12.83
CA MET A 195 -18.59 35.03 12.06
C MET A 195 -17.82 35.60 10.86
N LYS A 196 -18.51 35.77 9.73
CA LYS A 196 -18.00 36.40 8.51
C LYS A 196 -18.65 37.76 8.28
N ARG A 197 -17.91 38.71 7.71
CA ARG A 197 -18.46 39.99 7.24
C ARG A 197 -19.57 39.70 6.23
N CYS A 198 -20.74 40.32 6.42
CA CYS A 198 -21.83 40.17 5.47
C CYS A 198 -21.42 40.80 4.15
N THR A 199 -21.36 39.99 3.08
CA THR A 199 -20.97 40.43 1.74
C THR A 199 -21.98 41.39 1.12
N PHE A 200 -23.27 41.29 1.50
CA PHE A 200 -24.35 42.12 0.96
C PHE A 200 -24.38 43.56 1.48
N CYS A 201 -23.90 43.81 2.70
CA CYS A 201 -23.84 45.15 3.29
C CYS A 201 -22.42 45.57 3.65
N HIS A 202 -21.41 44.80 3.23
CA HIS A 202 -20.01 45.01 3.59
C HIS A 202 -19.81 45.34 5.08
N GLY A 203 -20.49 44.66 5.99
CA GLY A 203 -20.30 44.91 7.43
C GLY A 203 -21.10 46.08 8.02
N HIS A 204 -21.74 46.92 7.21
CA HIS A 204 -22.47 48.10 7.71
C HIS A 204 -23.79 47.77 8.41
N GLY A 205 -24.34 46.57 8.21
CA GLY A 205 -25.65 46.19 8.75
C GLY A 205 -26.83 46.84 8.01
N SER A 206 -26.55 47.77 7.10
CA SER A 206 -27.53 48.44 6.25
C SER A 206 -27.05 48.48 4.78
N SER A 207 -28.00 48.57 3.85
CA SER A 207 -27.74 48.80 2.43
C SER A 207 -28.84 49.69 1.87
N ARG A 208 -28.47 50.74 1.12
CA ARG A 208 -29.42 51.75 0.59
C ARG A 208 -30.36 52.31 1.68
N ASN A 209 -29.82 52.69 2.84
CA ASN A 209 -30.56 53.21 4.01
C ASN A 209 -31.62 52.26 4.60
N LYS A 210 -31.62 50.98 4.24
CA LYS A 210 -32.49 49.96 4.84
C LYS A 210 -31.68 48.95 5.62
N ARG A 211 -32.28 48.37 6.67
CA ARG A 211 -31.70 47.25 7.42
C ARG A 211 -31.37 46.11 6.44
N CYS A 212 -30.13 45.61 6.50
CA CYS A 212 -29.71 44.53 5.62
C CYS A 212 -30.48 43.26 5.97
N THR A 213 -31.32 42.76 5.06
CA THR A 213 -32.10 41.53 5.24
C THR A 213 -31.22 40.30 5.35
N SER A 214 -30.11 40.29 4.62
CA SER A 214 -29.18 39.17 4.60
C SER A 214 -28.59 38.88 5.99
N CYS A 215 -28.16 39.90 6.74
CA CYS A 215 -27.60 39.74 8.09
C CYS A 215 -28.50 40.26 9.22
N HIS A 216 -29.77 40.57 8.91
CA HIS A 216 -30.74 41.16 9.83
C HIS A 216 -30.24 42.38 10.62
N GLY A 217 -29.43 43.23 9.99
CA GLY A 217 -28.88 44.42 10.65
C GLY A 217 -27.54 44.23 11.35
N ARG A 218 -27.05 42.99 11.55
CA ARG A 218 -25.85 42.71 12.35
C ARG A 218 -24.52 43.03 11.65
N GLY A 219 -24.53 43.24 10.33
CA GLY A 219 -23.31 43.41 9.52
C GLY A 219 -22.47 42.14 9.35
N ARG A 220 -22.74 41.07 10.09
CA ARG A 220 -22.01 39.79 10.05
C ARG A 220 -22.97 38.61 9.95
N LYS A 221 -22.48 37.50 9.43
CA LYS A 221 -23.19 36.22 9.33
C LYS A 221 -22.43 35.12 10.02
N ARG A 222 -23.14 34.13 10.58
CA ARG A 222 -22.54 32.89 11.06
C ARG A 222 -21.73 32.23 9.96
N CYS A 223 -20.51 31.82 10.28
CA CYS A 223 -19.66 31.11 9.35
C CYS A 223 -20.24 29.71 9.12
N ILE A 224 -20.68 29.43 7.90
CA ILE A 224 -21.26 28.15 7.51
C ILE A 224 -20.23 27.02 7.68
N SER A 225 -18.97 27.26 7.32
CA SER A 225 -17.91 26.25 7.35
C SER A 225 -17.57 25.69 8.74
N CYS A 226 -17.92 26.40 9.82
CA CYS A 226 -17.70 25.96 11.20
C CYS A 226 -18.97 26.10 12.04
N HIS A 227 -20.12 26.34 11.42
CA HIS A 227 -21.41 26.53 12.10
C HIS A 227 -21.40 27.56 13.25
N GLY A 228 -20.51 28.56 13.17
CA GLY A 228 -20.37 29.58 14.21
C GLY A 228 -19.32 29.28 15.29
N HIS A 229 -18.74 28.09 15.33
CA HIS A 229 -17.79 27.69 16.38
C HIS A 229 -16.43 28.37 16.28
N GLY A 230 -16.03 28.85 15.09
CA GLY A 230 -14.70 29.42 14.87
C GLY A 230 -13.59 28.38 14.67
N PHE A 231 -13.85 27.11 14.95
CA PHE A 231 -12.91 26.00 14.73
C PHE A 231 -13.58 24.82 14.04
N LYS A 232 -12.78 23.83 13.64
CA LYS A 232 -13.20 22.52 13.17
C LYS A 232 -12.51 21.45 14.01
N THR A 233 -13.12 20.29 14.15
CA THR A 233 -12.43 19.11 14.71
C THR A 233 -11.24 18.77 13.83
N CYS A 234 -10.10 18.42 14.45
CA CYS A 234 -8.90 18.05 13.70
C CYS A 234 -9.19 16.82 12.82
N GLY A 235 -8.89 16.93 11.52
CA GLY A 235 -9.13 15.85 10.57
C GLY A 235 -8.15 14.67 10.65
N LEU A 236 -7.02 14.80 11.35
CA LEU A 236 -6.07 13.68 11.54
C LEU A 236 -6.36 12.87 12.81
N CYS A 237 -6.50 13.53 13.96
CA CYS A 237 -6.75 12.83 15.22
C CYS A 237 -8.25 12.69 15.56
N HIS A 238 -9.15 13.30 14.78
CA HIS A 238 -10.59 13.31 15.04
C HIS A 238 -10.99 13.78 16.45
N GLY A 239 -10.17 14.65 17.06
CA GLY A 239 -10.42 15.18 18.40
C GLY A 239 -9.75 14.42 19.54
N SER A 240 -9.08 13.28 19.26
CA SER A 240 -8.36 12.49 20.27
C SER A 240 -7.07 13.12 20.78
N GLN A 241 -6.60 14.20 20.14
CA GLN A 241 -5.41 14.99 20.49
C GLN A 241 -4.07 14.26 20.31
N ASN A 242 -4.06 12.93 20.33
CA ASN A 242 -2.88 12.09 20.22
C ASN A 242 -2.97 11.14 19.02
N LEU A 243 -1.82 10.74 18.51
CA LEU A 243 -1.67 9.75 17.45
C LEU A 243 -0.82 8.60 17.98
N LEU A 244 -1.24 7.37 17.66
CA LEU A 244 -0.46 6.16 17.85
C LEU A 244 0.39 5.94 16.60
N HIS A 245 1.70 6.08 16.74
CA HIS A 245 2.68 5.83 15.69
C HIS A 245 3.24 4.42 15.82
N PHE A 246 3.57 3.80 14.70
CA PHE A 246 4.15 2.46 14.64
C PHE A 246 4.82 2.23 13.28
N ILE A 247 5.75 1.26 13.22
CA ILE A 247 6.34 0.84 11.95
C ILE A 247 5.44 -0.25 11.34
N LEU A 248 5.06 -0.08 10.07
CA LEU A 248 4.32 -1.06 9.30
C LEU A 248 5.27 -1.74 8.31
N LEU A 249 5.47 -3.05 8.48
CA LEU A 249 6.16 -3.92 7.53
C LEU A 249 5.18 -4.37 6.44
N THR A 250 5.55 -4.19 5.17
CA THR A 250 4.84 -4.70 4.01
C THR A 250 5.67 -5.82 3.39
N VAL A 251 5.14 -7.04 3.43
CA VAL A 251 5.76 -8.24 2.85
C VAL A 251 5.03 -8.54 1.55
N THR A 252 5.78 -8.59 0.45
CA THR A 252 5.25 -8.88 -0.88
C THR A 252 5.85 -10.18 -1.36
N TRP A 253 5.01 -11.14 -1.70
CA TRP A 253 5.42 -12.31 -2.47
C TRP A 253 4.95 -12.16 -3.90
N SER A 254 5.85 -12.43 -4.84
CA SER A 254 5.55 -12.41 -6.27
C SER A 254 6.12 -13.64 -6.98
N ASP A 255 5.31 -14.21 -7.86
CA ASP A 255 5.71 -15.24 -8.81
C ASP A 255 6.12 -14.61 -10.14
N THR A 256 7.37 -14.84 -10.55
CA THR A 256 7.85 -14.45 -11.87
C THR A 256 8.13 -15.70 -12.69
N ARG A 257 7.37 -15.84 -13.77
CA ARG A 257 7.57 -16.90 -14.75
C ARG A 257 8.69 -16.49 -15.68
N THR A 258 9.88 -17.00 -15.42
CA THR A 258 11.06 -16.50 -16.11
C THR A 258 11.20 -17.18 -17.47
N HIS A 259 11.25 -18.51 -17.57
CA HIS A 259 11.54 -19.18 -18.85
C HIS A 259 11.00 -20.62 -18.95
N THR A 260 10.62 -21.02 -20.18
CA THR A 260 10.37 -22.43 -20.55
C THR A 260 11.57 -22.95 -21.34
N PHE A 261 12.21 -24.02 -20.88
CA PHE A 261 13.31 -24.68 -21.59
C PHE A 261 12.86 -26.04 -22.09
N LEU A 262 13.29 -26.39 -23.31
CA LEU A 262 13.19 -27.74 -23.85
C LEU A 262 14.58 -28.36 -23.78
N TYR A 263 14.72 -29.43 -23.01
CA TYR A 263 15.94 -30.21 -22.96
C TYR A 263 15.74 -31.53 -23.70
N PHE A 264 16.56 -31.75 -24.71
CA PHE A 264 16.62 -33.02 -25.43
C PHE A 264 17.61 -33.92 -24.74
N HIS A 265 17.15 -35.07 -24.23
CA HIS A 265 18.08 -36.09 -23.77
C HIS A 265 18.52 -36.92 -24.98
N PRO A 266 19.82 -36.95 -25.33
CA PRO A 266 20.31 -37.90 -26.31
C PRO A 266 20.18 -39.30 -25.72
N CYS A 267 19.37 -40.15 -26.37
CA CYS A 267 19.35 -41.60 -26.12
C CYS A 267 20.62 -42.25 -26.67
#